data_AF-A0A2J6TIU8-F1
#
_entry.id   AF-A0A2J6TIU8-F1
#
_cell.length_a   1.000
_cell.length_b   1.000
_cell.length_c   1.000
_cell.angle_alpha   90.00
_cell.angle_beta   90.00
_cell.angle_gamma   90.00
#
_symmetry.space_group_name_H-M   'P 1'
#
loop_
_entity.id
_entity.type
_entity.pdbx_description
1 polymer ?
#
loop_
_entity_poly.entity_id
_entity_poly.type
_entity_poly.pdbx_seq_one_letter_code
_entity_poly.pdbx_strand_id
1 'polypeptide(L)'
;MQPIAPQPNPRKRKAPTLRNDDWEPVKARVIELHITKKLALPEVKERVEREYKAIGFTATIRQYRRRVSEWGLDKNVKPNEMKVIVRKRQQRKLVETNKRELVFKMRGNLLEPEKIDRWMKRNGIPEDMIYAPSPAASK
;
A
#
# COMPACT_ATOMS: atom_id res chain seq x y z
N MET A 1 20.21 -14.53 54.06
CA MET A 1 20.04 -13.85 52.75
C MET A 1 18.64 -14.15 52.24
N GLN A 2 17.80 -13.14 52.03
CA GLN A 2 16.46 -13.35 51.44
C GLN A 2 16.57 -13.29 49.90
N PRO A 3 15.87 -14.18 49.15
CA PRO A 3 15.91 -14.18 47.70
C PRO A 3 15.09 -13.01 47.14
N ILE A 4 15.69 -12.22 46.24
CA ILE A 4 15.03 -11.13 45.53
C ILE A 4 14.06 -11.74 44.51
N ALA A 5 12.76 -11.60 44.75
CA ALA A 5 11.74 -12.00 43.78
C ALA A 5 11.85 -11.13 42.51
N PRO A 6 11.75 -11.69 41.30
CA PRO A 6 11.80 -10.91 40.07
C PRO A 6 10.60 -9.96 40.00
N GLN A 7 10.89 -8.66 39.90
CA GLN A 7 9.89 -7.61 39.76
C GLN A 7 9.06 -7.83 38.47
N PRO A 8 7.72 -7.77 38.52
CA PRO A 8 6.89 -7.96 37.34
C PRO A 8 7.11 -6.82 36.34
N ASN A 9 7.60 -7.17 35.16
CA ASN A 9 7.89 -6.19 34.11
C ASN A 9 6.56 -5.57 33.61
N PRO A 10 6.35 -4.24 33.73
CA PRO A 10 5.08 -3.63 33.39
C PRO A 10 4.76 -3.83 31.90
N ARG A 11 3.52 -4.26 31.61
CA ARG A 11 3.06 -4.46 30.23
C ARG A 11 3.15 -3.13 29.47
N LYS A 12 3.77 -3.15 28.29
CA LYS A 12 3.82 -1.99 27.39
C LYS A 12 2.40 -1.54 27.06
N ARG A 13 2.12 -0.24 27.20
CA ARG A 13 0.83 0.36 26.84
C ARG A 13 0.55 0.10 25.35
N LYS A 14 -0.70 -0.22 25.02
CA LYS A 14 -1.14 -0.40 23.63
C LYS A 14 -0.98 0.93 22.88
N ALA A 15 -0.66 0.84 21.58
CA ALA A 15 -0.60 2.02 20.74
C ALA A 15 -1.97 2.73 20.71
N PRO A 16 -2.01 4.08 20.73
CA PRO A 16 -3.25 4.83 20.60
C PRO A 16 -4.00 4.48 19.32
N THR A 17 -5.33 4.37 19.41
CA THR A 17 -6.19 4.19 18.22
C THR A 17 -6.52 5.56 17.66
N LEU A 18 -5.78 5.96 16.62
CA LEU A 18 -6.03 7.23 15.93
C LEU A 18 -7.20 7.10 14.96
N ARG A 19 -8.16 8.03 15.05
CA ARG A 19 -9.27 8.23 14.10
C ARG A 19 -8.78 8.90 12.82
N ASN A 20 -9.67 9.09 11.84
CA ASN A 20 -9.31 9.75 10.57
C ASN A 20 -8.94 11.21 10.80
N ASP A 21 -9.70 11.90 11.65
CA ASP A 21 -9.54 13.33 11.93
C ASP A 21 -8.19 13.64 12.58
N ASP A 22 -7.66 12.71 13.40
CA ASP A 22 -6.33 12.84 14.01
C ASP A 22 -5.20 12.92 12.97
N TRP A 23 -5.43 12.43 11.76
CA TRP A 23 -4.44 12.47 10.68
C TRP A 23 -4.54 13.70 9.80
N GLU A 24 -5.66 14.44 9.84
CA GLU A 24 -5.87 15.58 8.96
C GLU A 24 -4.78 16.66 9.11
N PRO A 25 -4.33 17.03 10.34
CA PRO A 25 -3.27 18.03 10.52
C PRO A 25 -1.91 17.61 9.94
N VAL A 26 -1.63 16.31 9.90
CA VAL A 26 -0.33 15.78 9.45
C VAL A 26 -0.36 15.25 8.02
N LYS A 27 -1.54 15.02 7.45
CA LYS A 27 -1.75 14.36 6.16
C LYS A 27 -0.97 15.03 5.03
N ALA A 28 -1.11 16.34 4.88
CA ALA A 28 -0.40 17.10 3.84
C ALA A 28 1.12 16.88 3.93
N ARG A 29 1.67 16.92 5.15
CA ARG A 29 3.10 16.71 5.37
C ARG A 29 3.54 15.28 5.09
N VAL A 30 2.75 14.28 5.51
CA VAL A 30 3.03 12.87 5.19
C VAL A 30 3.07 12.66 3.67
N ILE A 31 2.13 13.24 2.94
CA ILE A 31 2.06 13.14 1.48
C ILE A 31 3.29 13.79 0.84
N GLU A 32 3.66 15.00 1.26
CA GLU A 32 4.84 15.69 0.75
C GLU A 32 6.13 14.87 0.98
N LEU A 33 6.34 14.36 2.19
CA LEU A 33 7.53 13.58 2.51
C LEU A 33 7.56 12.23 1.78
N HIS A 34 6.41 11.55 1.68
CA HIS A 34 6.35 10.22 1.10
C HIS A 34 6.32 10.21 -0.44
N ILE A 35 5.59 11.14 -1.06
CA ILE A 35 5.37 11.19 -2.51
C ILE A 35 6.40 12.12 -3.17
N THR A 36 6.48 13.36 -2.71
CA THR A 36 7.35 14.37 -3.34
C THR A 36 8.82 14.09 -3.04
N LYS A 37 9.16 13.83 -1.77
CA LYS A 37 10.55 13.56 -1.35
C LYS A 37 10.93 12.08 -1.39
N LYS A 38 9.99 11.19 -1.73
CA LYS A 38 10.19 9.73 -1.85
C LYS A 38 10.83 9.08 -0.61
N LEU A 39 10.62 9.65 0.58
CA LEU A 39 11.19 9.12 1.81
C LEU A 39 10.50 7.83 2.25
N ALA A 40 11.26 6.96 2.90
CA ALA A 40 10.73 5.73 3.47
C ALA A 40 9.84 6.03 4.70
N LEU A 41 8.78 5.24 4.90
CA LEU A 41 7.83 5.46 6.00
C LEU A 41 8.44 5.56 7.41
N PRO A 42 9.51 4.83 7.77
CA PRO A 42 10.18 5.03 9.06
C PRO A 42 10.73 6.46 9.24
N GLU A 43 11.30 7.02 8.20
CA GLU A 43 11.86 8.38 8.21
C GLU A 43 10.75 9.44 8.17
N VAL A 44 9.71 9.22 7.35
CA VAL A 44 8.51 10.07 7.34
C VAL A 44 7.90 10.15 8.73
N LYS A 45 7.77 9.00 9.41
CA LYS A 45 7.27 8.93 10.78
C LYS A 45 8.12 9.79 11.72
N GLU A 46 9.44 9.61 11.71
CA GLU A 46 10.32 10.34 12.62
C GLU A 46 10.21 11.86 12.43
N ARG A 47 10.18 12.32 11.18
CA ARG A 47 10.05 13.75 10.86
C ARG A 47 8.70 14.31 11.30
N VAL A 48 7.61 13.62 11.00
CA VAL A 48 6.25 14.06 11.35
C VAL A 48 6.03 14.05 12.86
N GLU A 49 6.46 13.01 13.57
CA GLU A 49 6.35 12.97 15.04
C GLU A 49 7.19 14.07 15.71
N ARG A 50 8.32 14.46 15.11
CA ARG A 50 9.14 15.58 15.59
C ARG A 50 8.47 16.93 15.35
N GLU A 51 7.98 17.17 14.12
CA GLU A 51 7.35 18.43 13.72
C GLU A 51 6.01 18.66 14.44
N TYR A 52 5.23 17.60 14.65
CA TYR A 52 3.90 17.66 15.26
C TYR A 52 3.89 17.17 16.72
N LYS A 53 5.06 17.11 17.36
CA LYS A 53 5.17 16.77 18.80
C LYS A 53 4.38 17.74 19.69
N ALA A 54 4.31 19.02 19.29
CA ALA A 54 3.61 20.06 20.03
C ALA A 54 2.09 19.79 20.18
N ILE A 55 1.48 19.15 19.18
CA ILE A 55 0.07 18.69 19.23
C ILE A 55 -0.07 17.24 19.71
N GLY A 56 1.00 16.64 20.24
CA GLY A 56 0.99 15.29 20.82
C GLY A 56 0.81 14.15 19.81
N PHE A 57 1.02 14.39 18.51
CA PHE A 57 0.80 13.38 17.48
C PHE A 57 1.85 12.26 17.56
N THR A 58 1.40 11.02 17.78
CA THR A 58 2.26 9.83 17.82
C THR A 58 1.57 8.64 17.16
N ALA A 59 2.26 7.93 16.26
CA ALA A 59 1.68 6.85 15.48
C ALA A 59 2.68 5.74 15.13
N THR A 60 2.19 4.50 15.05
CA THR A 60 3.00 3.35 14.64
C THR A 60 3.21 3.32 13.13
N ILE A 61 4.32 2.69 12.68
CA ILE A 61 4.60 2.49 11.24
C ILE A 61 3.44 1.75 10.54
N ARG A 62 2.77 0.83 11.24
CA ARG A 62 1.60 0.11 10.72
C ARG A 62 0.43 1.06 10.45
N GLN A 63 0.20 2.04 11.32
CA GLN A 63 -0.85 3.04 11.11
C GLN A 63 -0.52 3.94 9.92
N TYR A 64 0.74 4.38 9.76
CA TYR A 64 1.19 5.10 8.56
C TYR A 64 0.94 4.30 7.28
N ARG A 65 1.34 3.01 7.24
CA ARG A 65 1.09 2.13 6.07
C ARG A 65 -0.39 2.04 5.73
N ARG A 66 -1.23 1.87 6.76
CA ARG A 66 -2.69 1.82 6.59
C ARG A 66 -3.21 3.12 5.97
N ARG A 67 -2.79 4.27 6.50
CA ARG A 67 -3.20 5.60 6.03
C ARG A 67 -2.77 5.90 4.61
N VAL A 68 -1.51 5.60 4.28
CA VAL A 68 -1.00 5.72 2.91
C VAL A 68 -1.83 4.84 1.96
N SER A 69 -2.24 3.65 2.39
CA SER A 69 -3.09 2.78 1.57
C SER A 69 -4.52 3.29 1.42
N GLU A 70 -5.10 3.85 2.48
CA GLU A 70 -6.43 4.47 2.47
C GLU A 70 -6.46 5.73 1.61
N TRP A 71 -5.37 6.51 1.56
CA TRP A 71 -5.22 7.66 0.69
C TRP A 71 -4.89 7.29 -0.77
N GLY A 72 -4.77 6.00 -1.09
CA GLY A 72 -4.45 5.54 -2.45
C GLY A 72 -3.02 5.86 -2.89
N LEU A 73 -2.10 6.03 -1.93
CA LEU A 73 -0.72 6.46 -2.14
C LEU A 73 0.30 5.30 -2.07
N ASP A 74 -0.16 4.05 -2.11
CA ASP A 74 0.75 2.90 -2.18
C ASP A 74 1.62 2.96 -3.46
N LYS A 75 2.92 2.74 -3.28
CA LYS A 75 3.90 2.58 -4.37
C LYS A 75 3.68 1.33 -5.24
N ASN A 76 2.94 0.34 -4.73
CA ASN A 76 2.76 -0.95 -5.35
C ASN A 76 1.33 -1.11 -5.87
N VAL A 77 1.19 -1.70 -7.06
CA VAL A 77 -0.09 -2.10 -7.63
C VAL A 77 -0.69 -3.20 -6.77
N LYS A 78 -1.94 -3.02 -6.32
CA LYS A 78 -2.66 -4.00 -5.50
C LYS A 78 -3.02 -5.23 -6.36
N PRO A 79 -3.13 -6.43 -5.77
CA PRO A 79 -3.48 -7.64 -6.53
C PRO A 79 -4.79 -7.50 -7.32
N ASN A 80 -5.81 -6.86 -6.72
CA ASN A 80 -7.09 -6.63 -7.40
C ASN A 80 -6.96 -5.64 -8.56
N GLU A 81 -6.13 -4.60 -8.44
CA GLU A 81 -5.82 -3.69 -9.55
C GLU A 81 -5.11 -4.45 -10.68
N MET A 82 -4.14 -5.31 -10.34
CA MET A 82 -3.41 -6.12 -11.32
C MET A 82 -4.31 -7.11 -12.07
N LYS A 83 -5.24 -7.76 -11.37
CA LYS A 83 -6.26 -8.64 -11.99
C LYS A 83 -7.06 -7.92 -13.08
N VAL A 84 -7.48 -6.68 -12.81
CA VAL A 84 -8.23 -5.86 -13.78
C VAL A 84 -7.34 -5.50 -14.98
N ILE A 85 -6.07 -5.16 -14.73
CA ILE A 85 -5.10 -4.83 -15.78
C ILE A 85 -4.85 -6.03 -16.69
N VAL A 86 -4.61 -7.20 -16.11
CA VAL A 86 -4.40 -8.46 -16.87
C VAL A 86 -5.61 -8.75 -17.75
N ARG A 87 -6.81 -8.69 -17.19
CA ARG A 87 -8.05 -8.89 -17.97
C ARG A 87 -8.16 -7.91 -19.14
N LYS A 88 -7.88 -6.62 -18.92
CA LYS A 88 -7.90 -5.62 -20.00
C LYS A 88 -6.82 -5.87 -21.05
N ARG A 89 -5.62 -6.28 -20.65
CA ARG A 89 -4.52 -6.63 -21.57
C ARG A 89 -4.89 -7.83 -22.44
N GLN A 90 -5.40 -8.90 -21.85
CA GLN A 90 -5.83 -10.09 -22.59
C GLN A 90 -7.02 -9.79 -23.50
N GLN A 91 -8.02 -9.02 -23.05
CA GLN A 91 -9.12 -8.58 -23.90
C GLN A 91 -8.60 -7.80 -25.12
N ARG A 92 -7.66 -6.86 -24.91
CA ARG A 92 -7.04 -6.10 -26.00
C ARG A 92 -6.32 -7.02 -26.99
N LYS A 93 -5.57 -8.00 -26.50
CA LYS A 93 -4.75 -8.91 -27.30
C LYS A 93 -5.59 -9.95 -28.06
N LEU A 94 -6.62 -10.50 -27.43
CA LEU A 94 -7.37 -11.66 -27.95
C LEU A 94 -8.64 -11.26 -28.69
N VAL A 95 -9.29 -10.16 -28.31
CA VAL A 95 -10.59 -9.75 -28.86
C VAL A 95 -10.47 -8.49 -29.70
N GLU A 96 -9.68 -7.52 -29.25
CA GLU A 96 -9.52 -6.23 -29.93
C GLU A 96 -8.24 -6.14 -30.78
N THR A 97 -7.97 -7.17 -31.58
CA THR A 97 -6.71 -7.35 -32.34
C THR A 97 -6.36 -6.18 -33.28
N ASN A 98 -7.36 -5.43 -33.75
CA ASN A 98 -7.16 -4.26 -34.61
C ASN A 98 -6.70 -3.00 -33.84
N LYS A 99 -6.61 -3.04 -32.51
CA LYS A 99 -6.24 -1.88 -31.67
C LYS A 99 -4.80 -1.98 -31.19
N ARG A 100 -4.16 -0.82 -31.02
CA ARG A 100 -2.81 -0.70 -30.43
C ARG A 100 -2.77 -1.21 -28.98
N GLU A 101 -1.58 -1.59 -28.54
CA GLU A 101 -1.32 -2.03 -27.17
C GLU A 101 -1.68 -0.97 -26.12
N LEU A 102 -2.09 -1.43 -24.94
CA LEU A 102 -2.49 -0.57 -23.84
C LEU A 102 -1.31 -0.18 -22.97
N VAL A 103 -1.27 1.10 -22.63
CA VAL A 103 -0.36 1.64 -21.62
C VAL A 103 -1.14 1.86 -20.32
N PHE A 104 -0.72 1.20 -19.24
CA PHE A 104 -1.39 1.31 -17.94
C PHE A 104 -0.67 2.32 -17.05
N LYS A 105 -1.43 3.23 -16.44
CA LYS A 105 -0.94 4.17 -15.43
C LYS A 105 -1.69 3.94 -14.13
N MET A 106 -0.96 3.71 -13.04
CA MET A 106 -1.50 3.50 -11.70
C MET A 106 -0.96 4.58 -10.77
N ARG A 107 -1.85 5.45 -10.28
CA ARG A 107 -1.52 6.51 -9.32
C ARG A 107 -0.34 7.38 -9.80
N GLY A 108 -0.37 7.74 -11.09
CA GLY A 108 0.67 8.54 -11.75
C GLY A 108 1.89 7.74 -12.25
N ASN A 109 2.07 6.48 -11.82
CA ASN A 109 3.20 5.66 -12.26
C ASN A 109 2.84 4.81 -13.47
N LEU A 110 3.73 4.80 -14.46
CA LEU A 110 3.64 3.90 -15.61
C LEU A 110 3.86 2.46 -15.13
N LEU A 111 2.98 1.56 -15.55
CA LEU A 111 3.14 0.13 -15.30
C LEU A 111 3.83 -0.52 -16.48
N GLU A 112 5.05 -1.00 -16.26
CA GLU A 112 5.81 -1.75 -17.25
C GLU A 112 5.10 -3.07 -17.61
N PRO A 113 5.01 -3.43 -18.90
CA PRO A 113 4.40 -4.69 -19.36
C PRO A 113 5.02 -5.93 -18.69
N GLU A 114 6.34 -5.94 -18.47
CA GLU A 114 7.06 -7.04 -17.83
C GLU A 114 6.59 -7.31 -16.39
N LYS A 115 6.11 -6.28 -15.69
CA LYS A 115 5.57 -6.44 -14.34
C LYS A 115 4.25 -7.19 -14.35
N ILE A 116 3.45 -7.00 -15.40
CA ILE A 116 2.22 -7.75 -15.63
C ILE A 116 2.58 -9.22 -15.95
N ASP A 117 3.56 -9.45 -16.82
CA ASP A 117 4.00 -10.80 -17.21
C ASP A 117 4.54 -11.61 -16.03
N ARG A 118 5.42 -11.01 -15.22
CA ARG A 118 5.91 -11.62 -13.98
C ARG A 118 4.78 -11.96 -13.01
N TRP A 119 3.75 -11.10 -12.92
CA TRP A 119 2.61 -11.35 -12.05
C TRP A 119 1.74 -12.49 -12.58
N MET A 120 1.44 -12.52 -13.89
CA MET A 120 0.70 -13.63 -14.52
C MET A 120 1.41 -14.96 -14.31
N LYS A 121 2.72 -15.03 -14.58
CA LYS A 121 3.53 -16.24 -14.37
C LYS A 121 3.50 -16.72 -12.91
N ARG A 122 3.62 -15.79 -11.96
CA ARG A 122 3.57 -16.12 -10.51
C ARG A 122 2.20 -16.64 -10.08
N ASN A 123 1.12 -16.19 -10.71
CA ASN A 123 -0.26 -16.58 -10.36
C ASN A 123 -0.79 -17.71 -11.27
N GLY A 124 0.03 -18.28 -12.16
CA GLY A 124 -0.39 -19.35 -13.07
C GLY A 124 -1.48 -18.93 -14.05
N ILE A 125 -1.50 -17.67 -14.48
CA ILE A 125 -2.54 -17.15 -15.38
C ILE A 125 -2.08 -17.32 -16.83
N PRO A 126 -2.81 -18.08 -17.67
CA PRO A 126 -2.51 -18.26 -19.09
C PRO A 126 -2.67 -16.95 -19.87
N GLU A 127 -1.84 -16.69 -20.88
CA GLU A 127 -1.89 -15.44 -21.67
C GLU A 127 -2.87 -15.51 -22.85
N ASP A 128 -3.17 -16.72 -23.31
CA ASP A 128 -4.04 -17.08 -24.43
C ASP A 128 -5.52 -17.16 -24.06
N MET A 129 -5.87 -17.03 -22.77
CA MET A 129 -7.24 -17.04 -22.29
C MET A 129 -7.57 -15.77 -21.50
N ILE A 130 -8.78 -15.22 -21.71
CA ILE A 130 -9.25 -14.07 -20.94
C ILE A 130 -9.39 -14.47 -19.47
N TYR A 131 -8.66 -13.78 -18.60
CA TYR A 131 -8.71 -13.97 -17.15
C TYR A 131 -10.08 -13.51 -16.63
N ALA A 132 -10.87 -14.49 -16.19
CA ALA A 132 -12.08 -14.29 -15.41
C ALA A 132 -11.85 -14.85 -14.00
N PRO A 133 -11.60 -14.02 -12.97
CA PRO A 133 -11.54 -14.53 -11.61
C PRO A 133 -12.89 -15.14 -11.25
N SER A 134 -12.89 -16.38 -10.75
CA SER A 134 -14.12 -17.05 -10.33
C SER A 134 -14.90 -16.18 -9.32
N PRO A 135 -16.24 -16.05 -9.45
CA PRO A 135 -17.09 -15.27 -8.54
C PRO A 135 -16.91 -15.67 -7.07
N ALA A 136 -16.47 -16.89 -6.79
CA ALA A 136 -16.26 -17.44 -5.45
C ALA A 136 -15.09 -16.81 -4.67
N ALA A 137 -14.25 -15.99 -5.32
CA ALA A 137 -13.05 -15.41 -4.70
C ALA A 137 -13.20 -13.95 -4.23
N SER A 138 -14.43 -13.45 -4.09
CA SER A 138 -14.73 -12.18 -3.44
C SER A 138 -15.20 -12.44 -2.00
N LYS A 139 -14.26 -12.46 -1.06
CA LYS A 139 -14.52 -12.33 0.37
C LYS A 139 -13.65 -11.22 0.93
#